data_AF-A0A0H5QS50-F1
#
_entry.id   AF-A0A0H5QS50-F1
#
_cell.length_a   1.000
_cell.length_b   1.000
_cell.length_c   1.000
_cell.angle_alpha   90.00
_cell.angle_beta   90.00
_cell.angle_gamma   90.00
#
_symmetry.space_group_name_H-M   'P 1'
#
loop_
_entity.id
_entity.type
_entity.pdbx_description
1 polymer ?
#
loop_
_entity_poly.entity_id
_entity_poly.type
_entity_poly.pdbx_seq_one_letter_code
_entity_poly.pdbx_strand_id
1 'polypeptide(L)'
;GNKGQTFVPPSIHYPINMIQASHHQESPDPVMTPKHRRKVLMIVGGVAIVAVALVAVFVASLLFFKVDPELVKSNEELIRLYNLYAVEDPTQEQQMAFRLQLVKCHCQLVGNMVCNVQKYRDALKAAESNYLSVRQATLDQLLFVYQKMDALFKQNKVWSRRAQQKFNQLDYDANQIERKLVHFSSKCYDLKQKLFEIVSRAPANIEPDLITFLSKLPRANYHNIIKLKRKWDKELYGINLPYPVTQDIWRLIEDVDNWFQRNFPIAG
;
A
#
# COMPACT_ATOMS: atom_id res chain seq x y z
N GLY A 1 -33.10 40.12 44.18
CA GLY A 1 -34.27 40.94 44.52
C GLY A 1 -35.29 40.84 43.41
N ASN A 2 -36.53 40.56 43.80
CA ASN A 2 -37.82 40.62 43.11
C ASN A 2 -38.10 39.80 41.83
N LYS A 3 -38.77 38.67 42.11
CA LYS A 3 -39.77 37.95 41.31
C LYS A 3 -41.12 38.70 41.39
N GLY A 4 -41.91 38.72 40.32
CA GLY A 4 -43.38 38.94 40.36
C GLY A 4 -44.04 37.73 39.70
N GLN A 5 -44.69 36.83 40.43
CA GLN A 5 -46.06 36.83 40.97
C GLN A 5 -47.19 36.73 39.91
N THR A 6 -47.80 35.54 39.96
CA THR A 6 -49.01 34.96 39.38
C THR A 6 -50.32 35.65 39.76
N PHE A 7 -51.39 35.53 38.94
CA PHE A 7 -52.77 35.40 39.43
C PHE A 7 -53.74 34.79 38.37
N VAL A 8 -54.63 33.91 38.83
CA VAL A 8 -55.75 33.16 38.19
C VAL A 8 -56.76 32.88 39.35
N PRO A 9 -58.08 32.55 39.20
CA PRO A 9 -59.21 32.92 38.30
C PRO A 9 -60.41 33.50 39.16
N PRO A 10 -61.77 33.35 38.93
CA PRO A 10 -62.61 32.19 38.53
C PRO A 10 -63.82 32.48 37.57
N SER A 11 -64.77 31.53 37.50
CA SER A 11 -65.69 31.14 36.41
C SER A 11 -67.22 31.33 36.67
N ILE A 12 -68.01 30.83 35.69
CA ILE A 12 -69.42 30.30 35.67
C ILE A 12 -70.61 31.27 35.43
N HIS A 13 -71.41 31.01 34.37
CA HIS A 13 -72.86 30.63 34.41
C HIS A 13 -73.57 30.66 33.02
N TYR A 14 -74.36 29.61 32.76
CA TYR A 14 -75.33 29.44 31.63
C TYR A 14 -76.63 30.24 31.89
N PRO A 15 -77.56 30.35 30.91
CA PRO A 15 -78.69 29.41 30.94
C PRO A 15 -79.23 28.93 29.58
N ILE A 16 -79.96 27.82 29.71
CA ILE A 16 -80.82 27.07 28.77
C ILE A 16 -82.15 27.81 28.54
N ASN A 17 -82.75 27.71 27.34
CA ASN A 17 -84.19 27.55 27.20
C ASN A 17 -84.60 26.88 25.86
N MET A 18 -85.56 25.96 26.00
CA MET A 18 -86.16 25.06 25.02
C MET A 18 -87.23 25.76 24.18
N ILE A 19 -87.63 25.18 23.04
CA ILE A 19 -89.02 24.80 22.69
C ILE A 19 -89.04 23.99 21.39
N GLN A 20 -89.95 23.02 21.38
CA GLN A 20 -90.18 21.89 20.48
C GLN A 20 -91.44 22.16 19.63
N ALA A 21 -91.49 21.75 18.36
CA ALA A 21 -92.74 21.35 17.67
C ALA A 21 -92.45 20.59 16.35
N SER A 22 -93.45 19.81 15.93
CA SER A 22 -93.38 18.54 15.18
C SER A 22 -94.08 18.54 13.80
N HIS A 23 -93.56 17.69 12.91
CA HIS A 23 -94.13 16.98 11.74
C HIS A 23 -95.31 17.54 10.93
N HIS A 24 -95.12 17.62 9.60
CA HIS A 24 -95.99 16.96 8.61
C HIS A 24 -95.21 16.69 7.30
N GLN A 25 -95.78 15.80 6.49
CA GLN A 25 -95.16 14.81 5.63
C GLN A 25 -95.71 14.97 4.20
N GLU A 26 -94.87 14.85 3.16
CA GLU A 26 -95.27 14.28 1.86
C GLU A 26 -94.04 13.96 0.97
N SER A 27 -94.10 12.81 0.30
CA SER A 27 -93.19 12.19 -0.69
C SER A 27 -94.12 11.60 -1.76
N PRO A 28 -93.80 11.49 -3.09
CA PRO A 28 -92.56 10.91 -3.66
C PRO A 28 -92.12 11.62 -4.99
N ASP A 29 -91.07 11.31 -5.75
CA ASP A 29 -90.21 10.14 -5.94
C ASP A 29 -88.94 10.55 -6.77
N PRO A 30 -88.07 9.63 -7.22
CA PRO A 30 -86.72 9.34 -6.74
C PRO A 30 -85.61 10.09 -7.51
N VAL A 31 -84.32 9.87 -7.15
CA VAL A 31 -83.18 9.64 -8.07
C VAL A 31 -81.81 10.06 -7.49
N MET A 32 -80.86 9.13 -7.64
CA MET A 32 -79.39 9.16 -7.49
C MET A 32 -78.78 9.08 -6.09
N THR A 33 -78.32 7.86 -5.80
CA THR A 33 -77.21 7.59 -4.87
C THR A 33 -75.88 8.08 -5.46
N PRO A 34 -75.05 8.87 -4.75
CA PRO A 34 -73.68 9.11 -5.19
C PRO A 34 -72.74 8.02 -4.66
N LYS A 35 -72.27 7.18 -5.59
CA LYS A 35 -71.12 6.29 -5.44
C LYS A 35 -69.84 7.09 -5.16
N HIS A 36 -69.51 7.34 -3.89
CA HIS A 36 -68.19 7.85 -3.51
C HIS A 36 -67.55 7.03 -2.38
N ARG A 37 -67.00 5.87 -2.75
CA ARG A 37 -66.13 5.05 -1.88
C ARG A 37 -64.87 4.47 -2.55
N ARG A 38 -64.47 4.97 -3.73
CA ARG A 38 -63.30 4.43 -4.47
C ARG A 38 -62.01 5.27 -4.43
N LYS A 39 -62.05 6.55 -4.07
CA LYS A 39 -60.85 7.42 -4.16
C LYS A 39 -59.92 7.39 -2.94
N VAL A 40 -60.43 7.10 -1.74
CA VAL A 40 -59.61 7.06 -0.50
C VAL A 40 -58.72 5.81 -0.45
N LEU A 41 -59.21 4.68 -0.95
CA LEU A 41 -58.45 3.42 -0.97
C LEU A 41 -57.24 3.46 -1.92
N MET A 42 -57.33 4.20 -3.02
CA MET A 42 -56.21 4.38 -3.97
C MET A 42 -55.09 5.25 -3.40
N ILE A 43 -55.40 6.26 -2.59
CA ILE A 43 -54.38 7.14 -1.98
C ILE A 43 -53.65 6.40 -0.85
N VAL A 44 -54.38 5.67 0.00
CA VAL A 44 -53.77 4.87 1.08
C VAL A 44 -52.97 3.68 0.53
N GLY A 45 -53.49 3.01 -0.52
CA GLY A 45 -52.76 1.96 -1.22
C GLY A 45 -51.50 2.46 -1.92
N GLY A 46 -51.55 3.62 -2.56
CA GLY A 46 -50.39 4.24 -3.22
C GLY A 46 -49.29 4.63 -2.23
N VAL A 47 -49.64 5.23 -1.09
CA VAL A 47 -48.66 5.59 -0.04
C VAL A 47 -48.04 4.35 0.60
N ALA A 48 -48.83 3.29 0.84
CA ALA A 48 -48.31 2.03 1.35
C ALA A 48 -47.34 1.35 0.36
N ILE A 49 -47.63 1.37 -0.94
CA ILE A 49 -46.75 0.81 -1.98
C ILE A 49 -45.45 1.61 -2.09
N VAL A 50 -45.51 2.95 -2.03
CA VAL A 50 -44.30 3.79 -2.04
C VAL A 50 -43.46 3.59 -0.78
N ALA A 51 -44.08 3.47 0.39
CA ALA A 51 -43.38 3.16 1.63
C ALA A 51 -42.70 1.78 1.59
N VAL A 52 -43.40 0.75 1.10
CA VAL A 52 -42.83 -0.59 0.93
C VAL A 52 -41.71 -0.59 -0.11
N ALA A 53 -41.86 0.15 -1.21
CA ALA A 53 -40.80 0.29 -2.22
C ALA A 53 -39.58 1.03 -1.67
N LEU A 54 -39.77 2.09 -0.88
CA LEU A 54 -38.68 2.81 -0.23
C LEU A 54 -37.98 1.96 0.84
N VAL A 55 -38.72 1.20 1.63
CA VAL A 55 -38.15 0.25 2.59
C VAL A 55 -37.42 -0.87 1.84
N ALA A 56 -37.95 -1.37 0.73
CA ALA A 56 -37.29 -2.39 -0.08
C ALA A 56 -36.01 -1.85 -0.74
N VAL A 57 -36.02 -0.61 -1.25
CA VAL A 57 -34.82 0.07 -1.78
C VAL A 57 -33.82 0.36 -0.67
N PHE A 58 -34.27 0.75 0.52
CA PHE A 58 -33.42 0.98 1.69
C PHE A 58 -32.79 -0.33 2.19
N VAL A 59 -33.57 -1.40 2.34
CA VAL A 59 -33.09 -2.74 2.71
C VAL A 59 -32.19 -3.30 1.62
N ALA A 60 -32.52 -3.13 0.34
CA ALA A 60 -31.64 -3.48 -0.77
C ALA A 60 -30.34 -2.66 -0.70
N SER A 61 -30.39 -1.36 -0.42
CA SER A 61 -29.18 -0.55 -0.23
C SER A 61 -28.36 -0.98 1.00
N LEU A 62 -28.99 -1.48 2.06
CA LEU A 62 -28.26 -2.03 3.20
C LEU A 62 -27.65 -3.41 2.93
N LEU A 63 -28.25 -4.19 2.02
CA LEU A 63 -27.77 -5.53 1.65
C LEU A 63 -26.73 -5.49 0.52
N PHE A 64 -26.87 -4.58 -0.46
CA PHE A 64 -25.97 -4.44 -1.61
C PHE A 64 -24.73 -3.57 -1.33
N PHE A 65 -24.69 -2.80 -0.24
CA PHE A 65 -23.54 -1.93 0.10
C PHE A 65 -22.69 -2.44 1.27
N LYS A 66 -22.83 -3.71 1.67
CA LYS A 66 -21.93 -4.32 2.66
C LYS A 66 -20.55 -4.48 2.04
N VAL A 67 -19.56 -3.83 2.65
CA VAL A 67 -18.15 -3.99 2.28
C VAL A 67 -17.77 -5.45 2.50
N ASP A 68 -17.02 -6.01 1.55
CA ASP A 68 -16.50 -7.38 1.63
C ASP A 68 -15.79 -7.60 2.99
N PRO A 69 -16.24 -8.55 3.83
CA PRO A 69 -15.62 -8.80 5.13
C PRO A 69 -14.15 -9.21 5.03
N GLU A 70 -13.73 -9.82 3.92
CA GLU A 70 -12.32 -10.12 3.69
C GLU A 70 -11.49 -8.85 3.48
N LEU A 71 -12.02 -7.85 2.76
CA LEU A 71 -11.37 -6.56 2.59
C LEU A 71 -11.20 -5.85 3.93
N VAL A 72 -12.25 -5.85 4.77
CA VAL A 72 -12.22 -5.24 6.11
C VAL A 72 -11.11 -5.88 6.94
N LYS A 73 -11.12 -7.21 7.04
CA LYS A 73 -10.11 -7.98 7.79
C LYS A 73 -8.70 -7.75 7.26
N SER A 74 -8.53 -7.77 5.94
CA SER A 74 -7.25 -7.56 5.27
C SER A 74 -6.65 -6.18 5.56
N ASN A 75 -7.51 -5.16 5.58
CA ASN A 75 -7.10 -3.79 5.86
C ASN A 75 -6.79 -3.54 7.34
N GLU A 76 -7.64 -4.04 8.24
CA GLU A 76 -7.40 -3.95 9.70
C GLU A 76 -6.08 -4.64 10.07
N GLU A 77 -5.78 -5.79 9.46
CA GLU A 77 -4.51 -6.47 9.67
C GLU A 77 -3.32 -5.66 9.16
N LEU A 78 -3.40 -5.02 7.98
CA LEU A 78 -2.34 -4.15 7.49
C LEU A 78 -2.11 -2.93 8.39
N ILE A 79 -3.18 -2.31 8.87
CA ILE A 79 -3.09 -1.19 9.82
C ILE A 79 -2.38 -1.66 11.11
N ARG A 80 -2.75 -2.83 11.63
CA ARG A 80 -2.10 -3.44 12.80
C ARG A 80 -0.61 -3.67 12.55
N LEU A 81 -0.24 -4.22 11.38
CA LEU A 81 1.14 -4.47 11.01
C LEU A 81 1.94 -3.18 10.82
N TYR A 82 1.37 -2.14 10.21
CA TYR A 82 2.03 -0.82 10.13
C TYR A 82 2.32 -0.25 11.52
N ASN A 83 1.36 -0.32 12.44
CA ASN A 83 1.55 0.16 13.81
C ASN A 83 2.59 -0.67 14.57
N LEU A 84 2.62 -1.99 14.38
CA LEU A 84 3.63 -2.88 14.96
C LEU A 84 5.03 -2.52 14.42
N TYR A 85 5.19 -2.47 13.10
CA TYR A 85 6.50 -2.24 12.48
C TYR A 85 6.97 -0.79 12.57
N ALA A 86 6.11 0.14 13.00
CA ALA A 86 6.53 1.48 13.37
C ALA A 86 7.49 1.46 14.57
N VAL A 87 7.32 0.51 15.50
CA VAL A 87 8.10 0.41 16.74
C VAL A 87 9.01 -0.81 16.82
N GLU A 88 8.76 -1.84 16.00
CA GLU A 88 9.51 -3.09 15.99
C GLU A 88 10.11 -3.39 14.62
N ASP A 89 11.35 -3.87 14.57
CA ASP A 89 12.02 -4.26 13.32
C ASP A 89 11.48 -5.62 12.85
N PRO A 90 11.00 -5.74 11.61
CA PRO A 90 10.47 -7.00 11.09
C PRO A 90 11.58 -8.02 10.81
N THR A 91 11.25 -9.31 10.88
CA THR A 91 12.07 -10.36 10.29
C THR A 91 11.90 -10.39 8.75
N GLN A 92 12.81 -11.05 8.04
CA GLN A 92 12.71 -11.17 6.58
C GLN A 92 11.42 -11.89 6.13
N GLU A 93 10.99 -12.92 6.86
CA GLU A 93 9.74 -13.61 6.61
C GLU A 93 8.53 -12.69 6.81
N GLN A 94 8.55 -11.89 7.88
CA GLN A 94 7.53 -10.89 8.17
C GLN A 94 7.45 -9.80 7.09
N GLN A 95 8.60 -9.33 6.57
CA GLN A 95 8.63 -8.39 5.45
C GLN A 95 7.97 -8.97 4.19
N MET A 96 8.25 -10.25 3.86
CA MET A 96 7.64 -10.91 2.71
C MET A 96 6.13 -11.10 2.89
N ALA A 97 5.71 -11.57 4.07
CA ALA A 97 4.30 -11.72 4.41
C ALA A 97 3.55 -10.39 4.33
N PHE A 98 4.15 -9.31 4.85
CA PHE A 98 3.60 -7.96 4.76
C PHE A 98 3.40 -7.52 3.31
N ARG A 99 4.40 -7.72 2.44
CA ARG A 99 4.30 -7.35 1.01
C ARG A 99 3.18 -8.11 0.30
N LEU A 100 3.05 -9.42 0.56
CA LEU A 100 1.97 -10.22 0.00
C LEU A 100 0.59 -9.71 0.45
N GLN A 101 0.46 -9.38 1.74
CA GLN A 101 -0.76 -8.83 2.30
C GLN A 101 -1.09 -7.45 1.71
N LEU A 102 -0.09 -6.59 1.54
CA LEU A 102 -0.25 -5.26 0.94
C LEU A 102 -0.75 -5.34 -0.51
N VAL A 103 -0.15 -6.23 -1.32
CA VAL A 103 -0.60 -6.48 -2.71
C VAL A 103 -2.03 -7.01 -2.72
N LYS A 104 -2.36 -7.99 -1.86
CA LYS A 104 -3.72 -8.54 -1.76
C LYS A 104 -4.75 -7.45 -1.45
N CYS A 105 -4.46 -6.62 -0.44
CA CYS A 105 -5.35 -5.53 -0.05
C CYS A 105 -5.51 -4.49 -1.17
N HIS A 106 -4.42 -4.09 -1.84
CA HIS A 106 -4.50 -3.15 -2.96
C HIS A 106 -5.35 -3.69 -4.12
N CYS A 107 -5.21 -4.97 -4.49
CA CYS A 107 -6.05 -5.59 -5.51
C CYS A 107 -7.54 -5.54 -5.13
N GLN A 108 -7.87 -5.82 -3.87
CA GLN A 108 -9.25 -5.74 -3.37
C GLN A 108 -9.79 -4.30 -3.33
N LEU A 109 -8.93 -3.31 -3.08
CA LEU A 109 -9.30 -1.89 -3.03
C LEU A 109 -9.49 -1.25 -4.41
N VAL A 110 -8.78 -1.72 -5.43
CA VAL A 110 -8.92 -1.24 -6.82
C VAL A 110 -10.19 -1.80 -7.46
N GLY A 111 -10.55 -3.05 -7.17
CA GLY A 111 -11.74 -3.70 -7.74
C GLY A 111 -13.08 -3.20 -7.19
N ASN A 112 -13.10 -2.47 -6.07
CA ASN A 112 -14.32 -2.06 -5.38
C ASN A 112 -14.53 -0.53 -5.42
N MET A 113 -15.53 -0.07 -6.19
CA MET A 113 -15.95 1.35 -6.28
C MET A 113 -17.05 1.73 -5.26
N VAL A 114 -17.24 0.97 -4.18
CA VAL A 114 -18.30 1.25 -3.20
C VAL A 114 -17.88 2.42 -2.31
N CYS A 115 -18.77 3.41 -2.10
CA CYS A 115 -18.52 4.59 -1.24
C CYS A 115 -18.02 4.23 0.17
N ASN A 116 -18.43 3.07 0.70
CA ASN A 116 -18.02 2.58 2.03
C ASN A 116 -16.56 2.08 2.11
N VAL A 117 -15.85 1.97 0.99
CA VAL A 117 -14.42 1.58 0.94
C VAL A 117 -13.49 2.76 1.25
N GLN A 118 -13.98 4.00 1.11
CA GLN A 118 -13.15 5.19 1.28
C GLN A 118 -12.58 5.30 2.71
N LYS A 119 -13.40 5.05 3.74
CA LYS A 119 -12.94 5.05 5.14
C LYS A 119 -11.76 4.08 5.39
N TYR A 120 -11.76 2.95 4.68
CA TYR A 120 -10.71 1.93 4.79
C TYR A 120 -9.43 2.39 4.11
N ARG A 121 -9.51 3.02 2.93
CA ARG A 121 -8.35 3.67 2.31
C ARG A 121 -7.77 4.77 3.16
N ASP A 122 -8.61 5.62 3.74
CA ASP A 122 -8.17 6.75 4.54
C ASP A 122 -7.48 6.28 5.83
N ALA A 123 -8.04 5.26 6.50
CA ALA A 123 -7.42 4.65 7.67
C ALA A 123 -6.07 3.98 7.34
N LEU A 124 -5.97 3.27 6.21
CA LEU A 124 -4.73 2.66 5.77
C LEU A 124 -3.65 3.71 5.46
N LYS A 125 -4.02 4.78 4.74
CA LYS A 125 -3.14 5.91 4.45
C LYS A 125 -2.67 6.61 5.73
N ALA A 126 -3.55 6.75 6.72
CA ALA A 126 -3.17 7.33 8.01
C ALA A 126 -2.14 6.45 8.74
N ALA A 127 -2.33 5.12 8.74
CA ALA A 127 -1.39 4.17 9.32
C ALA A 127 -0.03 4.17 8.59
N GLU A 128 -0.05 4.19 7.26
CA GLU A 128 1.15 4.33 6.42
C GLU A 128 1.89 5.63 6.70
N SER A 129 1.18 6.76 6.74
CA SER A 129 1.79 8.07 7.05
C SER A 129 2.39 8.10 8.46
N ASN A 130 1.73 7.48 9.44
CA ASN A 130 2.27 7.36 10.80
C ASN A 130 3.54 6.50 10.81
N TYR A 131 3.51 5.34 10.14
CA TYR A 131 4.66 4.46 10.00
C TYR A 131 5.87 5.20 9.39
N LEU A 132 5.66 5.89 8.27
CA LEU A 132 6.70 6.66 7.60
C LEU A 132 7.26 7.78 8.49
N SER A 133 6.39 8.47 9.23
CA SER A 133 6.79 9.52 10.18
C SER A 133 7.64 8.96 11.32
N VAL A 134 7.26 7.83 11.90
CA VAL A 134 8.02 7.20 13.00
C VAL A 134 9.36 6.66 12.50
N ARG A 135 9.39 6.07 11.30
CA ARG A 135 10.60 5.52 10.66
C ARG A 135 11.42 6.54 9.87
N GLN A 136 11.10 7.84 9.97
CA GLN A 136 11.71 8.89 9.17
C GLN A 136 13.24 8.89 9.25
N ALA A 137 13.82 8.75 10.45
CA ALA A 137 15.27 8.71 10.61
C ALA A 137 15.93 7.52 9.88
N THR A 138 15.32 6.34 9.93
CA THR A 138 15.79 5.15 9.21
C THR A 138 15.65 5.33 7.69
N LEU A 139 14.56 5.95 7.24
CA LEU A 139 14.33 6.27 5.83
C LEU A 139 15.34 7.31 5.33
N ASP A 140 15.68 8.32 6.12
CA ASP A 140 16.70 9.32 5.77
C ASP A 140 18.09 8.71 5.69
N GLN A 141 18.43 7.77 6.57
CA GLN A 141 19.67 6.99 6.48
C GLN A 141 19.72 6.19 5.18
N LEU A 142 18.65 5.47 4.83
CA LEU A 142 18.57 4.72 3.58
C LEU A 142 18.70 5.64 2.36
N LEU A 143 17.97 6.76 2.38
CA LEU A 143 18.00 7.75 1.31
C LEU A 143 19.42 8.31 1.10
N PHE A 144 20.12 8.60 2.19
CA PHE A 144 21.50 9.08 2.14
C PHE A 144 22.47 8.05 1.54
N VAL A 145 22.31 6.77 1.88
CA VAL A 145 23.10 5.68 1.28
C VAL A 145 22.81 5.59 -0.23
N TYR A 146 21.55 5.65 -0.65
CA TYR A 146 21.18 5.66 -2.06
C TYR A 146 21.71 6.87 -2.83
N GLN A 147 21.70 8.05 -2.22
CA GLN A 147 22.30 9.24 -2.82
C GLN A 147 23.82 9.08 -3.00
N LYS A 148 24.51 8.45 -2.05
CA LYS A 148 25.95 8.14 -2.19
C LYS A 148 26.21 7.16 -3.33
N MET A 149 25.38 6.13 -3.49
CA MET A 149 25.48 5.21 -4.62
C MET A 149 25.25 5.93 -5.95
N ASP A 150 24.19 6.75 -6.06
CA ASP A 150 23.89 7.52 -7.26
C ASP A 150 25.04 8.48 -7.62
N ALA A 151 25.62 9.15 -6.64
CA ALA A 151 26.80 9.98 -6.83
C ALA A 151 28.01 9.17 -7.31
N LEU A 152 28.21 7.96 -6.78
CA LEU A 152 29.28 7.06 -7.20
C LEU A 152 29.12 6.63 -8.66
N PHE A 153 27.89 6.33 -9.09
CA PHE A 153 27.59 6.03 -10.50
C PHE A 153 27.88 7.21 -11.41
N LYS A 154 27.53 8.43 -11.02
CA LYS A 154 27.79 9.64 -11.81
C LYS A 154 29.28 9.98 -11.95
N GLN A 155 30.07 9.68 -10.92
CA GLN A 155 31.49 10.00 -10.87
C GLN A 155 32.37 9.00 -11.64
N ASN A 156 31.94 7.75 -11.78
CA ASN A 156 32.77 6.68 -12.34
C ASN A 156 32.30 6.27 -13.73
N LYS A 157 32.92 6.84 -14.77
CA LYS A 157 32.79 6.36 -16.16
C LYS A 157 33.53 5.04 -16.40
N VAL A 158 34.59 4.79 -15.62
CA VAL A 158 35.34 3.53 -15.59
C VAL A 158 35.34 3.07 -14.13
N TRP A 159 34.99 1.81 -13.88
CA TRP A 159 34.84 1.30 -12.51
C TRP A 159 36.16 0.76 -11.98
N SER A 160 36.88 1.58 -11.23
CA SER A 160 38.04 1.08 -10.48
C SER A 160 37.62 0.10 -9.40
N ARG A 161 38.53 -0.79 -8.98
CA ARG A 161 38.30 -1.70 -7.85
C ARG A 161 37.93 -0.97 -6.56
N ARG A 162 38.56 0.17 -6.28
CA ARG A 162 38.24 1.00 -5.12
C ARG A 162 36.80 1.53 -5.20
N ALA A 163 36.35 1.92 -6.38
CA ALA A 163 34.95 2.34 -6.58
C ALA A 163 33.98 1.18 -6.37
N GLN A 164 34.31 -0.01 -6.91
CA GLN A 164 33.50 -1.22 -6.71
C GLN A 164 33.39 -1.63 -5.24
N GLN A 165 34.51 -1.64 -4.49
CA GLN A 165 34.51 -1.91 -3.05
C GLN A 165 33.63 -0.92 -2.28
N LYS A 166 33.71 0.36 -2.64
CA LYS A 166 32.86 1.40 -2.03
C LYS A 166 31.39 1.20 -2.35
N PHE A 167 31.05 0.83 -3.58
CA PHE A 167 29.68 0.48 -3.96
C PHE A 167 29.15 -0.70 -3.15
N ASN A 168 29.92 -1.78 -3.06
CA ASN A 168 29.59 -2.97 -2.31
C ASN A 168 29.35 -2.71 -0.82
N GLN A 169 30.17 -1.85 -0.20
CA GLN A 169 29.94 -1.45 1.18
C GLN A 169 28.61 -0.70 1.33
N LEU A 170 28.32 0.24 0.41
CA LEU A 170 27.05 0.95 0.42
C LEU A 170 25.87 -0.01 0.21
N ASP A 171 26.00 -1.01 -0.66
CA ASP A 171 24.96 -2.00 -0.95
C ASP A 171 24.66 -2.86 0.28
N TYR A 172 25.71 -3.30 0.97
CA TYR A 172 25.58 -3.95 2.26
C TYR A 172 24.87 -3.05 3.29
N ASP A 173 25.30 -1.80 3.44
CA ASP A 173 24.69 -0.85 4.39
C ASP A 173 23.21 -0.61 4.07
N ALA A 174 22.86 -0.43 2.79
CA ALA A 174 21.49 -0.27 2.34
C ALA A 174 20.65 -1.50 2.71
N ASN A 175 21.12 -2.71 2.42
CA ASN A 175 20.42 -3.96 2.75
C ASN A 175 20.20 -4.11 4.27
N GLN A 176 21.18 -3.75 5.10
CA GLN A 176 21.01 -3.78 6.56
C GLN A 176 19.92 -2.80 7.04
N ILE A 177 19.82 -1.63 6.42
CA ILE A 177 18.77 -0.65 6.76
C ILE A 177 17.41 -1.11 6.22
N GLU A 178 17.35 -1.60 4.98
CA GLU A 178 16.11 -2.08 4.35
C GLU A 178 15.45 -3.22 5.11
N ARG A 179 16.24 -4.10 5.75
CA ARG A 179 15.73 -5.20 6.59
C ARG A 179 14.91 -4.73 7.79
N LYS A 180 15.00 -3.44 8.16
CA LYS A 180 14.21 -2.84 9.24
C LYS A 180 12.91 -2.21 8.77
N LEU A 181 12.66 -2.21 7.45
CA LEU A 181 11.57 -1.46 6.83
C LEU A 181 10.61 -2.39 6.10
N VAL A 182 9.30 -2.19 6.27
CA VAL A 182 8.27 -2.89 5.48
C VAL A 182 7.74 -2.05 4.33
N HIS A 183 7.95 -0.73 4.40
CA HIS A 183 7.50 0.25 3.42
C HIS A 183 8.54 1.36 3.25
N PHE A 184 8.64 1.95 2.06
CA PHE A 184 9.61 2.99 1.73
C PHE A 184 8.92 4.31 1.38
N SER A 185 9.59 5.44 1.62
CA SER A 185 9.14 6.71 1.05
C SER A 185 9.27 6.67 -0.49
N SER A 186 8.47 7.49 -1.19
CA SER A 186 8.53 7.60 -2.65
C SER A 186 9.95 7.91 -3.15
N LYS A 187 10.65 8.83 -2.48
CA LYS A 187 12.05 9.18 -2.81
C LYS A 187 13.00 7.99 -2.71
N CYS A 188 12.85 7.14 -1.68
CA CYS A 188 13.65 5.93 -1.56
C CYS A 188 13.31 4.92 -2.65
N TYR A 189 12.03 4.78 -2.99
CA TYR A 189 11.58 3.90 -4.07
C TYR A 189 12.15 4.33 -5.43
N ASP A 190 12.03 5.61 -5.78
CA ASP A 190 12.49 6.17 -7.04
C ASP A 190 14.01 5.99 -7.22
N LEU A 191 14.78 6.28 -6.17
CA LEU A 191 16.23 6.06 -6.21
C LEU A 191 16.58 4.58 -6.27
N LYS A 192 15.93 3.73 -5.48
CA LYS A 192 16.17 2.28 -5.56
C LYS A 192 15.93 1.74 -6.96
N GLN A 193 14.83 2.12 -7.60
CA GLN A 193 14.51 1.71 -8.96
C GLN A 193 15.58 2.19 -9.94
N LYS A 194 15.98 3.46 -9.86
CA LYS A 194 17.06 4.02 -10.68
C LYS A 194 18.37 3.26 -10.51
N LEU A 195 18.75 2.93 -9.27
CA LEU A 195 19.99 2.20 -8.98
C LEU A 195 19.91 0.76 -9.52
N PHE A 196 18.76 0.10 -9.36
CA PHE A 196 18.50 -1.21 -9.93
C PHE A 196 18.69 -1.20 -11.45
N GLU A 197 18.07 -0.25 -12.15
CA GLU A 197 18.21 -0.11 -13.62
C GLU A 197 19.66 0.08 -14.07
N ILE A 198 20.50 0.74 -13.28
CA ILE A 198 21.94 0.90 -13.58
C ILE A 198 22.66 -0.44 -13.46
N VAL A 199 22.42 -1.17 -12.36
CA VAL A 199 23.09 -2.46 -12.09
C VAL A 199 22.60 -3.54 -13.05
N SER A 200 21.32 -3.53 -13.44
CA SER A 200 20.74 -4.49 -14.39
C SER A 200 21.29 -4.38 -15.82
N ARG A 201 22.10 -3.35 -16.12
CA ARG A 201 22.81 -3.23 -17.40
C ARG A 201 24.03 -4.15 -17.49
N ALA A 202 24.43 -4.76 -16.37
CA ALA A 202 25.47 -5.77 -16.36
C ALA A 202 25.05 -6.97 -17.24
N PRO A 203 25.97 -7.54 -18.05
CA PRO A 203 25.72 -8.75 -18.83
C PRO A 203 25.16 -9.90 -17.98
N ALA A 204 24.18 -10.62 -18.54
CA ALA A 204 23.51 -11.72 -17.84
C ALA A 204 24.43 -12.92 -17.51
N ASN A 205 25.54 -13.08 -18.25
CA ASN A 205 26.38 -14.29 -18.19
C ASN A 205 27.66 -14.14 -17.34
N ILE A 206 27.79 -13.06 -16.54
CA ILE A 206 29.03 -12.78 -15.80
C ILE A 206 29.42 -13.92 -14.86
N GLU A 207 28.48 -14.42 -14.07
CA GLU A 207 28.75 -15.49 -13.10
C GLU A 207 29.22 -16.78 -13.77
N PRO A 208 28.50 -17.34 -14.79
CA PRO A 208 28.99 -18.48 -15.56
C PRO A 208 30.37 -18.24 -16.19
N ASP A 209 30.64 -17.04 -16.71
CA ASP A 209 31.92 -16.70 -17.33
C ASP A 209 33.06 -16.68 -16.31
N LEU A 210 32.81 -16.13 -15.12
CA LEU A 210 33.76 -16.11 -14.00
C LEU A 210 34.05 -17.52 -13.47
N ILE A 211 33.01 -18.33 -13.26
CA ILE A 211 33.17 -19.73 -12.83
C ILE A 211 33.97 -20.51 -13.86
N THR A 212 33.65 -20.33 -15.14
CA THR A 212 34.37 -20.96 -16.25
C THR A 212 35.84 -20.52 -16.27
N PHE A 213 36.11 -19.22 -16.07
CA PHE A 213 37.46 -18.69 -15.99
C PHE A 213 38.24 -19.29 -14.82
N LEU A 214 37.64 -19.30 -13.62
CA LEU A 214 38.22 -19.86 -12.40
C LEU A 214 38.56 -21.35 -12.58
N SER A 215 37.68 -22.14 -13.21
CA SER A 215 37.90 -23.58 -13.46
C SER A 215 39.08 -23.88 -14.40
N LYS A 216 39.50 -22.92 -15.24
CA LYS A 216 40.64 -23.05 -16.15
C LYS A 216 41.97 -22.87 -15.43
N LEU A 217 41.99 -22.12 -14.32
CA LEU A 217 43.24 -21.73 -13.64
C LEU A 217 44.04 -22.93 -13.11
N PRO A 218 43.45 -23.90 -12.36
CA PRO A 218 44.22 -25.02 -11.79
C PRO A 218 44.76 -26.00 -12.85
N ARG A 219 44.18 -26.00 -14.06
CA ARG A 219 44.52 -26.93 -15.15
C ARG A 219 45.51 -26.35 -16.15
N ALA A 220 45.79 -25.05 -16.06
CA ALA A 220 46.65 -24.37 -17.02
C ALA A 220 48.14 -24.62 -16.68
N ASN A 221 48.96 -24.79 -17.72
CA ASN A 221 50.42 -24.77 -17.55
C ASN A 221 50.92 -23.33 -17.35
N TYR A 222 52.17 -23.16 -16.92
CA TYR A 222 52.77 -21.86 -16.60
C TYR A 222 52.58 -20.80 -17.70
N HIS A 223 52.86 -21.15 -18.97
CA HIS A 223 52.71 -20.22 -20.09
C HIS A 223 51.25 -19.79 -20.31
N ASN A 224 50.30 -20.70 -20.17
CA ASN A 224 48.88 -20.40 -20.27
C ASN A 224 48.39 -19.56 -19.08
N ILE A 225 48.96 -19.74 -17.89
CA ILE A 225 48.61 -18.92 -16.72
C ILE A 225 49.03 -17.46 -16.92
N ILE A 226 50.21 -17.19 -17.46
CA ILE A 226 50.63 -15.81 -17.82
C ILE A 226 49.65 -15.18 -18.81
N LYS A 227 49.23 -15.94 -19.84
CA LYS A 227 48.22 -15.48 -20.81
C LYS A 227 46.88 -15.17 -20.12
N LEU A 228 46.42 -16.05 -19.24
CA LEU A 228 45.18 -15.86 -18.48
C LEU A 228 45.26 -14.66 -17.54
N LYS A 229 46.39 -14.43 -16.85
CA LYS A 229 46.59 -13.25 -16.00
C LYS A 229 46.55 -11.96 -16.82
N ARG A 230 47.23 -11.92 -17.96
CA ARG A 230 47.20 -10.76 -18.86
C ARG A 230 45.78 -10.48 -19.35
N LYS A 231 45.03 -11.53 -19.72
CA LYS A 231 43.63 -11.40 -20.12
C LYS A 231 42.76 -10.88 -18.96
N TRP A 232 42.95 -11.43 -17.75
CA TRP A 232 42.26 -10.99 -16.56
C TRP A 232 42.46 -9.49 -16.30
N ASP A 233 43.70 -9.04 -16.31
CA ASP A 233 44.08 -7.65 -16.01
C ASP A 233 43.67 -6.65 -17.07
N LYS A 234 43.80 -7.01 -18.35
CA LYS A 234 43.64 -6.06 -19.46
C LYS A 234 42.27 -6.10 -20.13
N GLU A 235 41.60 -7.24 -20.11
CA GLU A 235 40.37 -7.46 -20.89
C GLU A 235 39.15 -7.76 -20.01
N LEU A 236 39.35 -8.19 -18.77
CA LEU A 236 38.27 -8.59 -17.86
C LEU A 236 38.25 -7.69 -16.61
N TYR A 237 38.24 -8.27 -15.42
CA TYR A 237 37.95 -7.60 -14.15
C TYR A 237 39.19 -7.31 -13.29
N GLY A 238 40.39 -7.52 -13.84
CA GLY A 238 41.64 -7.48 -13.07
C GLY A 238 42.07 -6.08 -12.67
N ILE A 239 41.93 -5.07 -13.53
CA ILE A 239 42.33 -3.67 -13.18
C ILE A 239 41.10 -2.77 -13.02
N ASN A 240 40.26 -2.74 -14.04
CA ASN A 240 39.03 -1.95 -14.05
C ASN A 240 37.87 -2.87 -14.41
N LEU A 241 36.69 -2.52 -13.91
CA LEU A 241 35.44 -3.14 -14.27
C LEU A 241 34.77 -2.28 -15.35
N PRO A 242 34.16 -2.91 -16.36
CA PRO A 242 33.36 -2.20 -17.36
C PRO A 242 32.05 -1.65 -16.79
N TYR A 243 31.56 -2.20 -15.68
CA TYR A 243 30.33 -1.82 -15.00
C TYR A 243 30.39 -2.24 -13.52
N PRO A 244 29.55 -1.66 -12.65
CA PRO A 244 29.37 -2.14 -11.29
C PRO A 244 28.82 -3.57 -11.28
N VAL A 245 29.24 -4.37 -10.32
CA VAL A 245 28.73 -5.73 -10.12
C VAL A 245 28.13 -5.90 -8.73
N THR A 246 27.29 -6.91 -8.53
CA THR A 246 26.75 -7.25 -7.21
C THR A 246 27.83 -7.84 -6.30
N GLN A 247 27.55 -7.90 -4.99
CA GLN A 247 28.45 -8.46 -4.00
C GLN A 247 28.88 -9.90 -4.29
N ASP A 248 27.97 -10.74 -4.79
CA ASP A 248 28.27 -12.15 -5.07
C ASP A 248 29.21 -12.30 -6.27
N ILE A 249 28.99 -11.52 -7.34
CA ILE A 249 29.89 -11.45 -8.47
C ILE A 249 31.27 -10.91 -8.04
N TRP A 250 31.28 -9.91 -7.17
CA TRP A 250 32.53 -9.35 -6.66
C TRP A 250 33.37 -10.38 -5.90
N ARG A 251 32.75 -11.24 -5.09
CA ARG A 251 33.46 -12.34 -4.40
C ARG A 251 34.13 -13.29 -5.38
N LEU A 252 33.46 -13.64 -6.48
CA LEU A 252 34.06 -14.49 -7.53
C LEU A 252 35.27 -13.80 -8.19
N ILE A 253 35.21 -12.48 -8.39
CA ILE A 253 36.35 -11.70 -8.89
C ILE A 253 37.50 -11.77 -7.88
N GLU A 254 37.23 -11.54 -6.60
CA GLU A 254 38.24 -11.63 -5.53
C GLU A 254 38.85 -13.04 -5.43
N ASP A 255 38.07 -14.10 -5.62
CA ASP A 255 38.56 -15.48 -5.63
C ASP A 255 39.56 -15.74 -6.75
N VAL A 256 39.30 -15.20 -7.96
CA VAL A 256 40.25 -15.27 -9.08
C VAL A 256 41.55 -14.53 -8.74
N ASP A 257 41.46 -13.35 -8.12
CA ASP A 257 42.64 -12.58 -7.72
C ASP A 257 43.47 -13.30 -6.65
N ASN A 258 42.78 -13.80 -5.63
CA ASN A 258 43.39 -14.57 -4.55
C ASN A 258 44.08 -15.82 -5.10
N TRP A 259 43.49 -16.48 -6.11
CA TRP A 259 44.13 -17.60 -6.78
C TRP A 259 45.44 -17.19 -7.45
N PHE A 260 45.44 -16.08 -8.21
CA PHE A 260 46.67 -15.58 -8.84
C PHE A 260 47.72 -15.18 -7.81
N GLN A 261 47.33 -14.50 -6.72
CA GLN A 261 48.27 -14.10 -5.66
C GLN A 261 48.91 -15.29 -4.96
N ARG A 262 48.15 -16.36 -4.69
CA ARG A 262 48.65 -17.57 -4.01
C ARG A 262 49.56 -18.42 -4.88
N ASN A 263 49.23 -18.55 -6.17
CA ASN A 263 49.93 -19.47 -7.07
C ASN A 263 51.02 -18.78 -7.91
N PHE A 264 50.95 -17.45 -8.03
CA PHE A 264 51.89 -16.60 -8.75
C PHE A 264 52.13 -15.32 -7.94
N PRO A 265 52.68 -15.41 -6.71
CA PRO A 265 53.10 -14.23 -5.99
C PRO A 265 54.11 -13.52 -6.88
N ILE A 266 53.74 -12.33 -7.36
CA ILE A 266 54.69 -11.44 -8.01
C ILE A 266 55.76 -11.22 -6.96
N ALA A 267 56.99 -11.67 -7.22
CA ALA A 267 58.15 -11.23 -6.45
C ALA A 267 58.14 -9.70 -6.56
N GLY A 268 57.81 -9.04 -5.45
CA GLY A 268 57.74 -7.57 -5.37
C GLY A 268 59.06 -6.92 -5.71
#